data_AF-A0AAW0KIB7-F1
#
_entry.id   AF-A0AAW0KIB7-F1
#
_cell.length_a   1.000
_cell.length_b   1.000
_cell.length_c   1.000
_cell.angle_alpha   90.00
_cell.angle_beta   90.00
_cell.angle_gamma   90.00
#
_symmetry.space_group_name_H-M   'P 1'
#
loop_
_entity.id
_entity.type
_entity.pdbx_description
1 polymer ?
#
loop_
_entity_poly.entity_id
_entity_poly.type
_entity_poly.pdbx_seq_one_letter_code
_entity_poly.pdbx_strand_id
1 'polypeptide(L)'
;MSPEQIKGVFTKIGDFQKPKPNPLVRLLAMGVVNYEGEKWAKYRNIINLAFHKEKLKIALPTILVHHDYELWGENAKEFNPERFSEGISKATKGQVSFFPFGGGPRICVGQNFALIETKMALSLILQNFSFETSSSYAHAPCSIITLQPQFGAHIILHKI
;
A
#
# COMPACT_ATOMS: atom_id res chain seq x y z
N MET A 1 -7.87 -24.09 18.65
CA MET A 1 -6.79 -23.67 19.57
C MET A 1 -7.44 -22.99 20.75
N SER A 2 -7.20 -23.43 21.99
CA SER A 2 -7.86 -22.87 23.17
C SER A 2 -7.26 -21.52 23.59
N PRO A 3 -8.01 -20.64 24.26
CA PRO A 3 -7.52 -19.33 24.72
C PRO A 3 -6.26 -19.41 25.57
N GLU A 4 -6.09 -20.47 26.37
CA GLU A 4 -4.90 -20.66 27.20
C GLU A 4 -3.65 -20.96 26.36
N GLN A 5 -3.81 -21.73 25.27
CA GLN A 5 -2.71 -22.03 24.34
C GLN A 5 -2.26 -20.78 23.59
N ILE A 6 -3.21 -19.93 23.18
CA ILE A 6 -2.92 -18.63 22.56
C ILE A 6 -2.10 -17.76 23.52
N LYS A 7 -2.52 -17.68 24.79
CA LYS A 7 -1.80 -16.92 25.82
C LYS A 7 -0.39 -17.48 26.06
N GLY A 8 -0.22 -18.79 26.04
CA GLY A 8 1.09 -19.47 26.14
C GLY A 8 2.05 -19.05 25.02
N VAL A 9 1.58 -18.99 23.77
CA VAL A 9 2.38 -18.54 22.61
C VAL A 9 2.83 -17.09 22.77
N PHE A 10 1.92 -16.20 23.20
CA PHE A 10 2.25 -14.79 23.45
C PHE A 10 3.16 -14.55 24.67
N THR A 11 3.32 -15.55 25.54
CA THR A 11 4.21 -15.45 26.72
C THR A 11 5.62 -15.95 26.39
N LYS A 12 5.74 -16.90 25.44
CA LYS A 12 7.00 -17.51 24.99
C LYS A 12 7.63 -16.80 23.78
N ILE A 13 7.65 -15.47 23.78
CA ILE A 13 8.14 -14.66 22.64
C ILE A 13 9.67 -14.82 22.42
N GLY A 14 10.42 -15.21 23.45
CA GLY A 14 11.86 -15.47 23.34
C GLY A 14 12.22 -16.76 22.61
N ASP A 15 11.28 -17.71 22.52
CA ASP A 15 11.50 -19.02 21.90
C ASP A 15 11.34 -18.97 20.37
N PHE A 16 10.65 -17.96 19.85
CA PHE A 16 10.42 -17.76 18.42
C PHE A 16 11.35 -16.67 17.89
N GLN A 17 12.52 -17.07 17.39
CA GLN A 17 13.42 -16.16 16.68
C GLN A 17 12.81 -15.77 15.32
N LYS A 18 12.96 -14.50 14.92
CA LYS A 18 12.49 -14.08 13.59
C LYS A 18 13.35 -14.78 12.53
N PRO A 19 12.78 -15.12 11.36
CA PRO A 19 13.57 -15.64 10.25
C PRO A 19 14.67 -14.62 9.92
N LYS A 20 15.92 -15.06 9.83
CA LYS A 20 17.04 -14.17 9.49
C LYS A 20 16.76 -13.53 8.13
N PRO A 21 16.59 -12.19 8.05
CA PRO A 21 16.31 -11.55 6.78
C PRO A 21 17.53 -11.69 5.85
N ASN A 22 17.27 -11.84 4.55
CA ASN A 22 18.32 -11.75 3.53
C ASN A 22 19.07 -10.41 3.68
N PRO A 23 20.39 -10.36 3.44
CA PRO A 23 21.21 -9.14 3.48
C PRO A 23 20.57 -7.89 2.86
N LEU A 24 19.87 -8.01 1.72
CA LEU A 24 19.19 -6.89 1.05
C LEU A 24 18.01 -6.34 1.85
N VAL A 25 17.22 -7.21 2.49
CA VAL A 25 16.09 -6.82 3.35
C VAL A 25 16.58 -6.14 4.63
N ARG A 26 17.75 -6.56 5.14
CA ARG A 26 18.38 -5.97 6.32
C ARG A 26 18.86 -4.52 6.09
N LEU A 27 19.23 -4.19 4.85
CA LEU A 27 19.63 -2.83 4.46
C LEU A 27 18.41 -1.90 4.28
N LEU A 28 17.30 -2.42 3.75
CA LEU A 28 16.12 -1.63 3.40
C LEU A 28 15.13 -1.47 4.55
N ALA A 29 15.01 -2.46 5.43
CA ALA A 29 14.20 -2.38 6.63
C ALA A 29 15.12 -2.17 7.84
N MET A 30 15.39 -0.94 8.22
CA MET A 30 16.03 -0.64 9.52
C MET A 30 14.94 -0.20 10.51
N GLY A 31 14.95 -0.74 11.74
CA GLY A 31 14.01 -0.34 12.79
C GLY A 31 13.35 -1.50 13.52
N VAL A 32 12.21 -1.22 14.16
CA VAL A 32 11.59 -2.10 15.16
C VAL A 32 11.16 -3.48 14.60
N VAL A 33 10.89 -3.55 13.29
CA VAL A 33 10.64 -4.82 12.57
C VAL A 33 11.81 -5.80 12.72
N ASN A 34 13.05 -5.29 12.77
CA ASN A 34 14.27 -6.10 12.92
C ASN A 34 14.86 -6.09 14.33
N TYR A 35 14.16 -5.50 15.31
CA TYR A 35 14.59 -5.60 16.71
C TYR A 35 14.24 -6.98 17.26
N GLU A 36 15.19 -7.54 18.03
CA GLU A 36 15.07 -8.79 18.78
C GLU A 36 15.46 -8.56 20.24
N GLY A 37 15.17 -9.53 21.11
CA GLY A 37 15.59 -9.54 22.51
C GLY A 37 15.18 -8.29 23.30
N GLU A 38 16.09 -7.77 24.12
CA GLU A 38 15.86 -6.58 24.97
C GLU A 38 15.51 -5.32 24.16
N LYS A 39 16.09 -5.19 22.97
CA LYS A 39 15.79 -4.07 22.07
C LYS A 39 14.35 -4.15 21.55
N TRP A 40 13.82 -5.34 21.29
CA TRP A 40 12.38 -5.49 21.02
C TRP A 40 11.54 -5.25 22.29
N ALA A 41 11.94 -5.84 23.41
CA ALA A 41 11.21 -5.72 24.69
C ALA A 41 11.05 -4.27 25.17
N LYS A 42 12.05 -3.41 24.94
CA LYS A 42 11.98 -1.99 25.26
C LYS A 42 11.01 -1.22 24.35
N TYR A 43 11.02 -1.49 23.04
CA TYR A 43 10.27 -0.71 22.05
C TYR A 43 8.85 -1.25 21.77
N ARG A 44 8.56 -2.52 22.12
CA ARG A 44 7.22 -3.11 21.96
C ARG A 44 6.13 -2.37 22.73
N ASN A 45 6.45 -1.78 23.88
CA ASN A 45 5.46 -1.06 24.70
C ASN A 45 4.94 0.20 23.99
N ILE A 46 5.82 0.88 23.24
CA ILE A 46 5.46 2.04 22.42
C ILE A 46 4.55 1.61 21.27
N ILE A 47 4.88 0.48 20.61
CA ILE A 47 4.07 -0.07 19.50
C ILE A 47 2.72 -0.56 20.01
N ASN A 48 2.68 -1.29 21.13
CA ASN A 48 1.44 -1.80 21.72
C ASN A 48 0.46 -0.67 22.04
N LEU A 49 0.96 0.50 22.46
CA LEU A 49 0.14 1.69 22.69
C LEU A 49 -0.51 2.23 21.40
N ALA A 50 0.19 2.14 20.27
CA ALA A 50 -0.31 2.54 18.95
C ALA A 50 -1.32 1.53 18.36
N PHE A 51 -1.19 0.24 18.70
CA PHE A 51 -2.05 -0.84 18.23
C PHE A 51 -2.95 -1.43 19.33
N HIS A 52 -3.39 -0.61 20.29
CA HIS A 52 -4.47 -1.05 21.17
C HIS A 52 -5.70 -1.37 20.32
N LYS A 53 -6.14 -2.63 20.34
CA LYS A 53 -7.34 -3.10 19.62
C LYS A 53 -8.58 -2.22 19.87
N GLU A 54 -8.66 -1.63 21.06
CA GLU A 54 -9.76 -0.74 21.46
C GLU A 54 -9.66 0.68 20.86
N LYS A 55 -8.47 1.08 20.39
CA LYS A 55 -8.20 2.32 19.65
C LYS A 55 -8.16 2.11 18.13
N LEU A 56 -7.92 0.88 17.66
CA LEU A 56 -8.00 0.48 16.25
C LEU A 56 -9.46 0.23 15.85
N LYS A 57 -10.26 1.29 15.74
CA LYS A 57 -11.71 1.15 15.58
C LYS A 57 -12.17 0.98 14.12
N ILE A 58 -11.42 1.48 13.13
CA ILE A 58 -11.88 1.50 11.73
C ILE A 58 -10.67 1.38 10.79
N ALA A 59 -10.74 0.45 9.84
CA ALA A 59 -9.88 0.42 8.66
C ALA A 59 -10.70 0.90 7.46
N LEU A 60 -10.14 1.81 6.65
CA LEU A 60 -10.74 2.24 5.38
C LEU A 60 -9.98 1.56 4.24
N PRO A 61 -10.48 0.44 3.69
CA PRO A 61 -9.80 -0.27 2.63
C PRO A 61 -9.95 0.47 1.30
N THR A 62 -9.01 1.36 0.99
CA THR A 62 -8.99 2.19 -0.22
C THR A 62 -9.26 1.38 -1.49
N ILE A 63 -8.64 0.20 -1.63
CA ILE A 63 -8.80 -0.64 -2.83
C ILE A 63 -10.24 -1.10 -3.03
N LEU A 64 -10.94 -1.46 -1.95
CA LEU A 64 -12.32 -1.94 -2.02
C LEU A 64 -13.25 -0.78 -2.36
N VAL A 65 -13.06 0.37 -1.71
CA VAL A 65 -13.89 1.56 -1.97
C VAL A 65 -13.67 2.11 -3.38
N HIS A 66 -12.45 2.06 -3.92
CA HIS A 66 -12.14 2.59 -5.26
C HIS A 66 -12.58 1.66 -6.41
N HIS A 67 -12.92 0.40 -6.12
CA HIS A 67 -13.40 -0.58 -7.10
C HIS A 67 -14.85 -1.02 -6.84
N ASP A 68 -15.55 -0.32 -5.96
CA ASP A 68 -16.93 -0.61 -5.61
C ASP A 68 -17.89 -0.18 -6.73
N TYR A 69 -18.72 -1.11 -7.22
CA TYR A 69 -19.63 -0.87 -8.33
C TYR A 69 -20.80 0.07 -7.95
N GLU A 70 -21.21 0.13 -6.68
CA GLU A 70 -22.27 1.03 -6.24
C GLU A 70 -21.80 2.49 -6.25
N LEU A 71 -20.54 2.72 -5.85
CA LEU A 71 -19.91 4.03 -5.86
C LEU A 71 -19.48 4.47 -7.27
N TRP A 72 -18.90 3.57 -8.05
CA TRP A 72 -18.22 3.91 -9.31
C TRP A 72 -18.93 3.46 -10.59
N GLY A 73 -20.02 2.71 -10.48
CA GLY A 73 -20.79 2.18 -11.62
C GLY A 73 -20.17 0.93 -12.25
N GLU A 74 -20.76 0.46 -13.35
CA GLU A 74 -20.38 -0.81 -14.02
C GLU A 74 -18.91 -0.84 -14.49
N ASN A 75 -18.34 0.31 -14.81
CA ASN A 75 -16.94 0.45 -15.23
C ASN A 75 -15.98 0.73 -14.05
N ALA A 76 -16.34 0.37 -12.81
CA ALA A 76 -15.51 0.59 -11.62
C ALA A 76 -14.10 -0.03 -11.71
N LYS A 77 -13.95 -1.11 -12.46
CA LYS A 77 -12.67 -1.83 -12.65
C LYS A 77 -11.95 -1.48 -13.95
N GLU A 78 -12.50 -0.57 -14.75
CA GLU A 78 -11.90 -0.13 -15.99
C GLU A 78 -11.01 1.09 -15.75
N PHE A 79 -9.88 1.14 -16.45
CA PHE A 79 -9.04 2.32 -16.47
C PHE A 79 -9.65 3.40 -17.38
N ASN A 80 -10.44 4.30 -16.79
CA ASN A 80 -11.12 5.39 -17.47
C ASN A 80 -10.73 6.77 -16.87
N PRO A 81 -9.68 7.43 -17.40
CA PRO A 81 -9.26 8.76 -16.94
C PRO A 81 -10.33 9.84 -17.11
N GLU A 82 -11.13 9.77 -18.17
CA GLU A 82 -12.16 10.77 -18.51
C GLU A 82 -13.27 10.87 -17.46
N ARG A 83 -13.39 9.86 -16.59
CA ARG A 83 -14.26 9.91 -15.40
C ARG A 83 -14.04 11.16 -14.55
N PHE A 84 -12.81 11.67 -14.50
CA PHE A 84 -12.43 12.82 -13.68
C PHE A 84 -12.33 14.13 -14.45
N SER A 85 -12.76 14.17 -15.73
CA SER A 85 -12.70 15.35 -16.60
C SER A 85 -13.39 16.58 -15.99
N GLU A 86 -14.48 16.36 -15.26
CA GLU A 86 -15.25 17.42 -14.57
C GLU A 86 -14.92 17.53 -13.07
N GLY A 87 -13.81 16.92 -12.66
CA GLY A 87 -13.29 16.95 -11.30
C GLY A 87 -13.81 15.83 -10.38
N ILE A 88 -13.11 15.65 -9.26
CA ILE A 88 -13.35 14.57 -8.29
C ILE A 88 -14.75 14.66 -7.68
N SER A 89 -15.25 15.86 -7.39
CA SER A 89 -16.57 16.05 -6.78
C SER A 89 -17.69 15.47 -7.65
N LYS A 90 -17.65 15.71 -8.98
CA LYS A 90 -18.64 15.17 -9.90
C LYS A 90 -18.46 13.67 -10.11
N ALA A 91 -17.21 13.20 -10.23
CA ALA A 91 -16.90 11.77 -10.35
C ALA A 91 -17.38 10.93 -9.15
N THR A 92 -17.40 11.52 -7.96
CA THR A 92 -17.79 10.85 -6.70
C THR A 92 -19.21 11.19 -6.24
N LYS A 93 -19.98 11.93 -7.03
CA LYS A 93 -21.34 12.42 -6.67
C LYS A 93 -21.35 13.16 -5.32
N GLY A 94 -20.26 13.87 -5.00
CA GLY A 94 -20.08 14.59 -3.73
C GLY A 94 -19.76 13.71 -2.52
N GLN A 95 -19.58 12.40 -2.69
CA GLN A 95 -19.24 11.46 -1.62
C GLN A 95 -17.72 11.38 -1.39
N VAL A 96 -17.31 10.95 -0.20
CA VAL A 96 -15.90 10.71 0.13
C VAL A 96 -15.48 9.29 -0.29
N SER A 97 -15.63 8.99 -1.59
CA SER A 97 -15.29 7.67 -2.18
C SER A 97 -13.93 7.65 -2.87
N PHE A 98 -13.28 8.80 -3.04
CA PHE A 98 -11.94 8.91 -3.62
C PHE A 98 -10.96 9.58 -2.66
N PHE A 99 -10.00 8.81 -2.14
CA PHE A 99 -9.05 9.24 -1.10
C PHE A 99 -7.69 8.52 -1.24
N PRO A 100 -7.01 8.62 -2.39
CA PRO A 100 -5.74 7.92 -2.63
C PRO A 100 -4.60 8.35 -1.69
N PHE A 101 -4.70 9.56 -1.11
CA PHE A 101 -3.73 10.12 -0.16
C PHE A 101 -4.27 10.18 1.28
N GLY A 102 -5.39 9.51 1.55
CA GLY A 102 -6.12 9.65 2.81
C GLY A 102 -6.95 10.93 2.89
N GLY A 103 -7.15 11.45 4.10
CA GLY A 103 -7.95 12.66 4.34
C GLY A 103 -7.81 13.20 5.76
N GLY A 104 -8.34 14.41 5.98
CA GLY A 104 -8.31 15.08 7.28
C GLY A 104 -6.90 15.43 7.77
N PRO A 105 -6.69 15.56 9.10
CA PRO A 105 -5.40 15.99 9.68
C PRO A 105 -4.22 15.04 9.44
N ARG A 106 -4.49 13.83 8.92
CA ARG A 106 -3.49 12.78 8.64
C ARG A 106 -3.37 12.48 7.14
N ILE A 107 -3.84 13.40 6.29
CA ILE A 107 -3.62 13.32 4.84
C ILE A 107 -2.11 13.25 4.53
N CYS A 108 -1.75 12.53 3.47
CA CYS A 108 -0.37 12.37 3.07
C CYS A 108 0.30 13.74 2.83
N VAL A 109 1.30 14.06 3.65
CA VAL A 109 2.11 15.29 3.52
C VAL A 109 2.83 15.37 2.17
N GLY A 110 3.11 14.21 1.55
CA GLY A 110 3.78 14.11 0.25
C GLY A 110 2.87 14.20 -0.98
N GLN A 111 1.56 14.44 -0.81
CA GLN A 111 0.60 14.42 -1.94
C GLN A 111 1.02 15.33 -3.11
N ASN A 112 1.37 16.59 -2.83
CA ASN A 112 1.74 17.54 -3.88
C ASN A 112 3.03 17.14 -4.58
N PHE A 113 4.02 16.67 -3.82
CA PHE A 113 5.28 16.16 -4.37
C PHE A 113 5.03 14.96 -5.30
N ALA A 114 4.27 13.97 -4.83
CA ALA A 114 3.95 12.77 -5.61
C ALA A 114 3.22 13.11 -6.91
N LEU A 115 2.29 14.08 -6.90
CA LEU A 115 1.59 14.52 -8.11
C LEU A 115 2.52 15.21 -9.11
N ILE A 116 3.44 16.06 -8.64
CA ILE A 116 4.43 16.72 -9.50
C ILE A 116 5.39 15.70 -10.10
N GLU A 117 5.97 14.83 -9.26
CA GLU A 117 6.89 13.78 -9.69
C GLU A 117 6.24 12.86 -10.72
N THR A 118 5.01 12.40 -10.46
CA THR A 118 4.26 11.53 -11.38
C THR A 118 4.01 12.22 -12.72
N LYS A 119 3.57 13.49 -12.71
CA LYS A 119 3.33 14.24 -13.95
C LYS A 119 4.62 14.40 -14.75
N MET A 120 5.70 14.82 -14.12
CA MET A 120 7.00 15.00 -14.79
C MET A 120 7.52 13.68 -15.36
N ALA A 121 7.51 12.61 -14.56
CA ALA A 121 7.96 11.30 -14.99
C ALA A 121 7.14 10.79 -16.18
N LEU A 122 5.80 10.79 -16.08
CA LEU A 122 4.91 10.35 -17.16
C LEU A 122 5.09 11.19 -18.43
N SER A 123 5.17 12.53 -18.31
CA SER A 123 5.40 13.40 -19.46
C SER A 123 6.72 13.11 -20.16
N LEU A 124 7.81 12.88 -19.42
CA LEU A 124 9.11 12.55 -20.03
C LEU A 124 9.09 11.17 -20.69
N ILE A 125 8.50 10.20 -20.02
CA ILE A 125 8.38 8.82 -20.49
C ILE A 125 7.56 8.76 -21.79
N LEU A 126 6.38 9.38 -21.82
CA LEU A 126 5.46 9.36 -22.97
C LEU A 126 5.94 10.19 -24.17
N GLN A 127 6.83 11.18 -23.96
CA GLN A 127 7.42 11.95 -25.06
C GLN A 127 8.52 11.18 -25.82
N ASN A 128 9.15 10.20 -25.17
CA ASN A 128 10.34 9.53 -25.70
C ASN A 128 10.10 8.06 -26.08
N PHE A 129 9.04 7.44 -25.54
CA PHE A 129 8.81 6.01 -25.69
C PHE A 129 7.33 5.68 -25.92
N SER A 130 7.09 4.61 -26.69
CA SER A 130 5.85 3.85 -26.67
C SER A 130 6.08 2.50 -25.96
N PHE A 131 4.99 1.88 -25.51
CA PHE A 131 5.04 0.75 -24.58
C PHE A 131 4.19 -0.40 -25.08
N GLU A 132 4.70 -1.61 -24.95
CA GLU A 132 3.94 -2.85 -25.15
C GLU A 132 4.16 -3.79 -23.96
N THR A 133 3.14 -4.56 -23.59
CA THR A 133 3.29 -5.59 -22.55
C THR A 133 4.13 -6.74 -23.08
N SER A 134 5.15 -7.17 -22.33
CA SER A 134 5.90 -8.37 -22.66
C SER A 134 5.00 -9.61 -22.59
N SER A 135 5.24 -10.62 -23.42
CA SER A 135 4.59 -11.94 -23.31
C SER A 135 4.87 -12.63 -21.96
N SER A 136 5.94 -12.22 -21.26
CA SER A 136 6.29 -12.69 -19.92
C SER A 136 5.56 -11.96 -18.79
N TYR A 137 4.77 -10.92 -19.09
CA TYR A 137 4.03 -10.19 -18.08
C TYR A 137 2.90 -11.05 -17.48
N ALA A 138 2.90 -11.18 -16.16
CA ALA A 138 1.86 -11.88 -15.41
C ALA A 138 1.20 -10.90 -14.43
N HIS A 139 -0.07 -10.58 -14.66
CA HIS A 139 -0.81 -9.68 -13.79
C HIS A 139 -1.15 -10.35 -12.46
N ALA A 140 -0.39 -10.02 -11.41
CA ALA A 140 -0.60 -10.55 -10.06
C ALA A 140 -0.29 -9.46 -9.00
N PRO A 141 -1.28 -8.64 -8.60
CA PRO A 141 -1.08 -7.66 -7.54
C PRO A 141 -0.87 -8.33 -6.17
N CYS A 142 0.12 -7.88 -5.41
CA CYS A 142 0.42 -8.35 -4.06
C CYS A 142 0.57 -7.16 -3.11
N SER A 143 -0.10 -7.22 -1.96
CA SER A 143 -0.02 -6.20 -0.92
C SER A 143 0.97 -6.65 0.17
N ILE A 144 2.08 -5.93 0.32
CA ILE A 144 3.04 -6.16 1.41
C ILE A 144 3.00 -4.98 2.39
N ILE A 145 3.46 -3.81 1.93
CA ILE A 145 3.30 -2.52 2.59
C ILE A 145 2.57 -1.57 1.63
N THR A 146 3.02 -1.55 0.37
CA THR A 146 2.31 -0.98 -0.78
C THR A 146 1.79 -2.12 -1.67
N LEU A 147 0.87 -1.77 -2.57
CA LEU A 147 0.45 -2.66 -3.66
C LEU A 147 1.53 -2.66 -4.74
N GLN A 148 1.98 -3.86 -5.13
CA GLN A 148 3.02 -4.02 -6.14
C GLN A 148 2.74 -5.25 -7.02
N PRO A 149 3.29 -5.31 -8.25
CA PRO A 149 3.21 -6.52 -9.07
C PRO A 149 4.11 -7.61 -8.50
N GLN A 150 3.55 -8.77 -8.17
CA GLN A 150 4.25 -9.90 -7.54
C GLN A 150 5.45 -10.38 -8.37
N PHE A 151 5.32 -10.35 -9.70
CA PHE A 151 6.34 -10.83 -10.65
C PHE A 151 7.00 -9.68 -11.44
N GLY A 152 6.85 -8.44 -10.99
CA GLY A 152 7.27 -7.26 -11.75
C GLY A 152 6.30 -6.89 -12.88
N ALA A 153 6.54 -5.74 -13.51
CA ALA A 153 5.79 -5.26 -14.67
C ALA A 153 6.72 -5.27 -15.90
N HIS A 154 6.80 -6.42 -16.58
CA HIS A 154 7.64 -6.55 -17.77
C HIS A 154 7.00 -5.82 -18.96
N ILE A 155 7.63 -4.72 -19.36
CA ILE A 155 7.17 -3.84 -20.44
C ILE A 155 8.32 -3.70 -21.44
N ILE A 156 7.97 -3.73 -22.73
CA ILE A 156 8.87 -3.45 -23.84
C ILE A 156 8.75 -1.98 -24.19
N LEU A 157 9.89 -1.29 -24.27
CA LEU A 157 9.98 0.13 -24.61
C LEU A 157 10.45 0.28 -26.04
N HIS A 158 9.71 1.04 -26.84
CA HIS A 158 10.13 1.46 -28.18
C HIS A 158 10.39 2.95 -28.17
N LYS A 159 11.56 3.38 -28.62
CA LYS A 159 11.86 4.81 -28.74
C LYS A 159 11.04 5.42 -29.89
N ILE A 160 10.43 6.59 -29.63
CA ILE A 160 9.69 7.38 -30.64
C ILE A 160 10.67 8.33 -31.36
#